data_AF-A0A316DLV8-F1
#
_entry.id   AF-A0A316DLV8-F1
#
_cell.length_a   1.000
_cell.length_b   1.000
_cell.length_c   1.000
_cell.angle_alpha   90.00
_cell.angle_beta   90.00
_cell.angle_gamma   90.00
#
_symmetry.space_group_name_H-M   'P 1'
#
loop_
_entity.id
_entity.type
_entity.pdbx_description
1 polymer ?
#
loop_
_entity_poly.entity_id
_entity_poly.type
_entity_poly.pdbx_seq_one_letter_code
_entity_poly.pdbx_strand_id
1 'polypeptide(L)'
;MQPLKIFIIIITLGFTSLAFSQDVFTTKTGEKYHKESCRYLSKSKYRVDLKDAIQYGYDPCSVCKPPAKASNSSSNTSNYTRSNTTNTSSNTSSSSATQCTGKTKAGNRCKRTTKSASGRCYQH
;
A
#
# COMPACT_ATOMS: atom_id res chain seq x y z
N MET A 1 -46.46 6.41 24.02
CA MET A 1 -45.93 6.93 22.74
C MET A 1 -44.39 7.03 22.78
N GLN A 2 -43.67 5.91 22.94
CA GLN A 2 -42.21 5.89 23.04
C GLN A 2 -41.46 4.74 22.32
N PRO A 3 -42.09 3.71 21.68
CA PRO A 3 -41.33 2.64 21.05
C PRO A 3 -40.72 3.08 19.70
N LEU A 4 -41.28 4.12 19.07
CA LEU A 4 -40.80 4.66 17.80
C LEU A 4 -39.42 5.35 17.94
N LYS A 5 -39.15 5.99 19.08
CA LYS A 5 -37.86 6.66 19.35
C LYS A 5 -36.74 5.64 19.63
N ILE A 6 -37.07 4.52 20.26
CA ILE A 6 -36.12 3.43 20.55
C ILE A 6 -35.67 2.75 19.25
N PHE A 7 -36.59 2.51 18.30
CA PHE A 7 -36.24 1.94 17.00
C PHE A 7 -35.31 2.86 16.17
N ILE A 8 -35.49 4.18 16.23
CA ILE A 8 -34.64 5.16 15.52
C ILE A 8 -33.23 5.22 16.11
N ILE A 9 -33.09 5.06 17.44
CA ILE A 9 -31.78 5.03 18.12
C ILE A 9 -31.00 3.74 17.75
N ILE A 10 -31.68 2.61 17.60
CA ILE A 10 -31.02 1.33 17.23
C ILE A 10 -30.52 1.36 15.78
N ILE A 11 -31.26 1.97 14.86
CA ILE A 11 -30.86 2.11 13.45
C ILE A 11 -29.66 3.05 13.28
N THR A 12 -29.56 4.09 14.12
CA THR A 12 -28.44 5.06 14.06
C THR A 12 -27.16 4.56 14.73
N LEU A 13 -27.25 3.71 15.77
CA LEU A 13 -26.07 3.05 16.36
C LEU A 13 -25.54 1.87 15.52
N GLY A 14 -26.37 1.28 14.64
CA GLY A 14 -25.99 0.14 13.81
C GLY A 14 -25.26 0.49 12.50
N PHE A 15 -25.31 1.75 12.06
CA PHE A 15 -24.72 2.17 10.79
C PHE A 15 -23.26 2.62 10.95
N THR A 16 -22.41 1.76 11.50
CA THR A 16 -20.98 2.06 11.69
C THR A 16 -20.11 1.28 10.70
N SER A 17 -19.51 2.04 9.77
CA SER A 17 -18.30 1.77 9.00
C SER A 17 -18.40 0.89 7.74
N LEU A 18 -18.81 1.50 6.62
CA LEU A 18 -18.39 1.03 5.29
C LEU A 18 -16.95 1.51 5.01
N ALA A 19 -15.98 0.60 5.03
CA ALA A 19 -14.58 0.90 4.69
C ALA A 19 -14.27 0.45 3.26
N PHE A 20 -13.90 1.38 2.39
CA PHE A 20 -13.41 1.10 1.04
C PHE A 20 -11.88 1.18 1.04
N SER A 21 -11.20 0.09 0.69
CA SER A 21 -9.74 0.02 0.54
C SER A 21 -9.34 -0.02 -0.94
N GLN A 22 -8.16 0.51 -1.26
CA GLN A 22 -7.56 0.40 -2.59
C GLN A 22 -6.61 -0.80 -2.62
N ASP A 23 -6.86 -1.71 -3.56
CA ASP A 23 -6.02 -2.88 -3.76
C ASP A 23 -4.83 -2.60 -4.67
N VAL A 24 -3.65 -3.07 -4.25
CA VAL A 24 -2.45 -3.18 -5.07
C VAL A 24 -1.96 -4.62 -5.13
N PHE A 25 -1.00 -4.88 -6.00
CA PHE A 25 -0.53 -6.25 -6.23
C PHE A 25 0.96 -6.38 -6.00
N THR A 26 1.37 -7.47 -5.36
CA THR A 26 2.78 -7.85 -5.16
C THR A 26 3.08 -9.17 -5.86
N THR A 27 4.36 -9.48 -6.01
CA THR A 27 4.86 -10.75 -6.57
C THR A 27 5.42 -11.63 -5.45
N LYS A 28 5.56 -12.95 -5.67
CA LYS A 28 5.96 -13.92 -4.62
C LYS A 28 7.23 -13.54 -3.86
N THR A 29 8.19 -12.92 -4.56
CA THR A 29 9.53 -12.58 -4.03
C THR A 29 9.85 -11.09 -4.15
N GLY A 30 8.92 -10.28 -4.63
CA GLY A 30 9.20 -8.88 -4.95
C GLY A 30 9.12 -7.97 -3.74
N GLU A 31 10.03 -6.99 -3.70
CA GLU A 31 10.03 -5.91 -2.70
C GLU A 31 9.14 -4.73 -3.13
N LYS A 32 8.48 -4.84 -4.29
CA LYS A 32 7.67 -3.78 -4.90
C LYS A 32 6.20 -4.15 -5.00
N TYR A 33 5.35 -3.14 -4.88
CA TYR A 33 3.93 -3.24 -5.22
C TYR A 33 3.66 -2.62 -6.60
N HIS A 34 2.58 -3.06 -7.21
CA HIS A 34 2.29 -2.86 -8.62
C HIS A 34 0.79 -2.61 -8.86
N LYS A 35 0.45 -2.00 -10.00
CA LYS A 35 -0.91 -2.02 -10.56
C LYS A 35 -1.21 -3.40 -11.16
N GLU A 36 -2.48 -3.73 -11.23
CA GLU A 36 -2.99 -5.00 -11.75
C GLU A 36 -2.43 -5.38 -13.13
N SER A 37 -2.28 -4.39 -14.01
CA SER A 37 -1.86 -4.55 -15.40
C SER A 37 -0.34 -4.55 -15.62
N CYS A 38 0.47 -4.59 -14.55
CA CYS A 38 1.92 -4.54 -14.71
C CYS A 38 2.49 -5.85 -15.29
N ARG A 39 3.35 -5.75 -16.30
CA ARG A 39 3.95 -6.92 -16.98
C ARG A 39 4.68 -7.90 -16.05
N TYR A 40 5.19 -7.42 -14.92
CA TYR A 40 5.93 -8.23 -13.95
C TYR A 40 5.05 -9.15 -13.09
N LEU A 41 3.72 -8.97 -13.12
CA LEU A 41 2.76 -9.83 -12.43
C LEU A 41 2.32 -11.05 -13.25
N SER A 42 2.83 -11.21 -14.46
CA SER A 42 2.49 -12.32 -15.37
C SER A 42 2.67 -13.70 -14.76
N LYS A 43 3.68 -13.87 -13.89
CA LYS A 43 4.00 -15.18 -13.27
C LYS A 43 3.35 -15.38 -11.89
N SER A 44 3.15 -14.32 -11.13
CA SER A 44 2.60 -14.39 -9.78
C SER A 44 1.96 -13.06 -9.41
N LYS A 45 0.77 -13.10 -8.82
CA LYS A 45 -0.02 -11.92 -8.46
C LYS A 45 -0.73 -12.16 -7.14
N TYR A 46 -0.39 -11.35 -6.13
CA TYR A 46 -1.00 -11.38 -4.80
C TYR A 46 -1.60 -10.02 -4.49
N ARG A 47 -2.87 -10.00 -4.10
CA ARG A 47 -3.58 -8.77 -3.72
C ARG A 47 -3.19 -8.37 -2.29
N VAL A 48 -2.90 -7.09 -2.10
CA VAL A 48 -2.56 -6.47 -0.82
C VAL A 48 -3.20 -5.08 -0.76
N ASP A 49 -3.68 -4.68 0.41
CA ASP A 49 -4.16 -3.32 0.64
C ASP A 49 -3.03 -2.30 0.44
N LEU A 50 -3.29 -1.20 -0.26
CA LEU A 50 -2.29 -0.15 -0.48
C LEU A 50 -1.69 0.38 0.83
N LYS A 51 -2.52 0.53 1.86
CA LYS A 51 -2.06 0.99 3.19
C LYS A 51 -1.05 0.00 3.78
N ASP A 52 -1.30 -1.29 3.61
CA ASP A 52 -0.51 -2.37 4.17
C ASP A 52 0.80 -2.52 3.39
N ALA A 53 0.75 -2.42 2.05
CA ALA A 53 1.95 -2.37 1.22
C ALA A 53 2.91 -1.25 1.68
N ILE A 54 2.38 -0.06 1.93
CA ILE A 54 3.17 1.08 2.42
C ILE A 54 3.68 0.81 3.84
N GLN A 55 2.83 0.30 4.73
CA GLN A 55 3.20 0.00 6.12
C GLN A 55 4.31 -1.05 6.23
N TYR A 56 4.24 -2.10 5.41
CA TYR A 56 5.26 -3.16 5.32
C TYR A 56 6.53 -2.72 4.58
N GLY A 57 6.55 -1.49 4.02
CA GLY A 57 7.72 -0.91 3.37
C GLY A 57 7.99 -1.46 1.97
N TYR A 58 6.95 -1.87 1.24
CA TYR A 58 7.08 -2.16 -0.19
C TYR A 58 7.27 -0.87 -0.98
N ASP A 59 8.15 -0.89 -1.97
CA ASP A 59 8.38 0.24 -2.85
C ASP A 59 7.42 0.24 -4.06
N PRO A 60 7.00 1.41 -4.56
CA PRO A 60 6.22 1.46 -5.80
C PRO A 60 7.03 0.98 -6.99
N CYS A 61 6.39 0.21 -7.86
CA CYS A 61 7.00 -0.18 -9.12
C CYS A 61 7.18 1.03 -10.06
N SER A 62 8.43 1.31 -10.42
CA SER A 62 8.82 2.42 -11.30
C SER A 62 8.27 2.29 -12.73
N VAL A 63 7.88 1.07 -13.15
CA VAL A 63 7.35 0.80 -14.51
C VAL A 63 5.86 1.08 -14.61
N CYS A 64 5.04 0.55 -13.70
CA CYS A 64 3.58 0.76 -13.74
C CYS A 64 3.11 1.95 -12.91
N LYS A 65 4.00 2.58 -12.13
CA LYS A 65 3.76 3.79 -11.33
C LYS A 65 2.43 3.70 -10.55
N PRO A 66 2.29 2.73 -9.62
CA PRO A 66 1.09 2.59 -8.79
C PRO A 66 0.89 3.80 -7.87
N PRO A 67 -0.34 4.03 -7.36
CA PRO A 67 -0.58 5.11 -6.40
C PRO A 67 0.30 4.96 -5.16
N ALA A 68 0.92 6.06 -4.71
CA ALA A 68 1.84 6.07 -3.57
C ALA A 68 1.19 6.48 -2.25
N LYS A 69 -0.06 6.95 -2.30
CA LYS A 69 -0.87 7.31 -1.14
C LYS A 69 -2.31 6.91 -1.43
N ALA A 70 -3.06 6.55 -0.40
CA ALA A 70 -4.51 6.37 -0.49
C ALA A 70 -5.14 7.72 -0.87
N SER A 71 -5.24 8.00 -2.16
CA SER A 71 -5.84 9.24 -2.63
C SER A 71 -7.34 9.08 -2.66
N ASN A 72 -8.05 9.92 -1.91
CA ASN A 72 -9.41 10.31 -2.25
C ASN A 72 -9.34 11.08 -3.57
N SER A 73 -9.35 10.38 -4.69
CA SER A 73 -9.35 11.01 -6.01
C SER A 73 -10.22 10.18 -6.91
N SER A 74 -11.48 10.61 -6.91
CA SER A 74 -12.42 10.46 -8.00
C SER A 74 -11.67 10.53 -9.33
N SER A 75 -11.74 9.44 -10.07
CA SER A 75 -11.60 9.47 -11.52
C SER A 75 -12.49 10.59 -12.05
N ASN A 76 -11.90 11.58 -12.72
CA ASN A 76 -12.55 12.12 -13.88
C ASN A 76 -11.52 12.63 -14.88
N THR A 77 -11.82 12.30 -16.13
CA THR A 77 -11.25 12.85 -17.36
C THR A 77 -9.95 12.21 -17.83
N SER A 78 -10.14 11.08 -18.52
CA SER A 78 -9.60 10.84 -19.86
C SER A 78 -9.19 12.13 -20.58
N ASN A 79 -7.89 12.33 -20.78
CA ASN A 79 -7.35 12.91 -22.01
C ASN A 79 -5.93 12.41 -22.18
N TYR A 80 -5.84 11.33 -22.96
CA TYR A 80 -4.63 10.91 -23.64
C TYR A 80 -4.10 12.10 -24.46
N THR A 81 -3.11 12.79 -23.91
CA THR A 81 -2.16 13.56 -24.71
C THR A 81 -0.77 13.16 -24.26
N ARG A 82 -0.09 12.52 -25.20
CA ARG A 82 1.29 12.07 -25.15
C ARG A 82 2.19 13.30 -25.15
N SER A 83 2.91 13.56 -24.05
CA SER A 83 4.09 14.41 -24.07
C SER A 83 5.18 13.86 -23.16
N ASN A 84 6.30 13.53 -23.79
CA ASN A 84 7.57 13.22 -23.16
C ASN A 84 7.97 14.33 -22.18
N THR A 85 8.36 13.96 -20.97
CA THR A 85 9.36 14.75 -20.23
C THR A 85 10.34 13.80 -19.58
N THR A 86 11.54 13.89 -20.12
CA THR A 86 12.80 13.26 -19.72
C THR A 86 13.26 13.74 -18.35
N ASN A 87 13.84 12.80 -17.60
CA ASN A 87 14.92 12.98 -16.63
C ASN A 87 14.73 13.98 -15.48
N THR A 88 14.58 13.47 -14.26
CA THR A 88 15.40 13.95 -13.14
C THR A 88 15.74 12.79 -12.23
N SER A 89 16.98 12.31 -12.35
CA SER A 89 17.68 11.55 -11.34
C SER A 89 18.13 12.51 -10.23
N SER A 90 17.86 12.19 -8.96
CA SER A 90 18.63 12.66 -7.79
C SER A 90 17.95 12.08 -6.53
N ASN A 91 18.43 10.97 -5.95
CA ASN A 91 19.46 10.97 -4.90
C ASN A 91 19.37 12.15 -3.92
N THR A 92 18.82 11.89 -2.74
CA THR A 92 19.13 12.57 -1.47
C THR A 92 18.84 11.55 -0.35
N SER A 93 19.75 10.61 -0.06
CA SER A 93 20.86 10.68 0.91
C SER A 93 20.43 10.64 2.38
N SER A 94 20.93 9.58 3.05
CA SER A 94 21.15 9.38 4.49
C SER A 94 19.94 9.37 5.44
N SER A 95 19.19 8.27 5.45
CA SER A 95 18.78 7.67 6.71
C SER A 95 19.60 6.39 6.89
N SER A 96 20.44 6.35 7.92
CA SER A 96 21.25 5.17 8.26
C SER A 96 20.37 3.93 8.20
N ALA A 97 20.75 2.96 7.36
CA ALA A 97 19.95 1.75 7.21
C ALA A 97 19.93 1.01 8.55
N THR A 98 18.77 0.97 9.19
CA THR A 98 18.61 0.40 10.53
C THR A 98 18.21 -1.08 10.41
N GLN A 99 18.67 -1.91 11.36
CA GLN A 99 18.31 -3.32 11.38
C GLN A 99 16.81 -3.52 11.64
N CYS A 100 16.18 -4.36 10.83
CA CYS A 100 14.77 -4.73 10.95
C CYS A 100 14.40 -5.22 12.35
N THR A 101 13.27 -4.76 12.86
CA THR A 101 12.74 -5.11 14.19
C THR A 101 11.89 -6.39 14.19
N GLY A 102 11.60 -6.98 13.03
CA GLY A 102 10.81 -8.20 12.90
C GLY A 102 11.46 -9.45 13.50
N LYS A 103 10.63 -10.44 13.87
CA LYS A 103 11.07 -11.79 14.29
C LYS A 103 10.66 -12.83 13.25
N THR A 104 11.55 -13.77 12.97
CA THR A 104 11.31 -14.93 12.11
C THR A 104 10.35 -15.93 12.75
N LYS A 105 9.84 -16.90 11.98
CA LYS A 105 8.99 -17.99 12.50
C LYS A 105 9.67 -18.78 13.63
N ALA A 106 11.01 -18.84 13.63
CA ALA A 106 11.82 -19.46 14.68
C ALA A 106 12.08 -18.53 15.89
N GLY A 107 11.46 -17.34 15.96
CA GLY A 107 11.59 -16.38 17.06
C GLY A 107 12.83 -15.49 17.01
N ASN A 108 13.84 -15.84 16.20
CA ASN A 108 15.07 -15.04 16.04
C ASN A 108 14.79 -13.70 15.35
N ARG A 109 15.49 -12.64 15.78
CA ARG A 109 15.40 -11.29 15.21
C ARG A 109 15.90 -11.25 13.76
N CYS A 110 15.20 -10.52 12.91
CA CYS A 110 15.54 -10.36 11.50
C CYS A 110 16.91 -9.66 11.34
N LYS A 111 17.76 -10.22 10.48
CA LYS A 111 19.10 -9.69 10.20
C LYS A 111 19.13 -8.66 9.07
N ARG A 112 18.03 -8.49 8.34
CA ARG A 112 17.97 -7.54 7.21
C ARG A 112 17.93 -6.10 7.72
N THR A 113 18.55 -5.20 6.98
CA THR A 113 18.42 -3.75 7.21
C THR A 113 17.28 -3.18 6.37
N THR A 114 16.66 -2.12 6.86
CA THR A 114 15.56 -1.42 6.19
C THR A 114 15.72 0.08 6.34
N LYS A 115 15.27 0.82 5.34
CA LYS A 115 15.12 2.27 5.39
C LYS A 115 13.67 2.69 5.65
N SER A 116 12.77 1.73 5.87
CA SER A 116 11.37 1.98 6.17
C SER A 116 11.23 2.70 7.51
N ALA A 117 10.36 3.70 7.55
CA ALA A 117 9.97 4.40 8.77
C ALA A 117 9.38 3.44 9.83
N SER A 118 8.76 2.32 9.40
CA SER A 118 8.22 1.31 10.32
C SER A 118 9.30 0.45 11.02
N GLY A 119 10.55 0.55 10.59
CA GLY A 119 11.64 -0.29 11.10
C GLY A 119 11.50 -1.77 10.78
N ARG A 120 10.54 -2.16 9.93
CA ARG A 120 10.35 -3.53 9.43
C ARG A 120 10.76 -3.63 7.96
N CYS A 121 11.25 -4.80 7.57
CA CYS A 121 11.52 -5.13 6.17
C CYS A 121 10.31 -5.85 5.58
N TYR A 122 10.19 -5.87 4.25
CA TYR A 122 9.08 -6.48 3.50
C TYR A 122 8.74 -7.96 3.83
N GLN A 123 9.58 -8.67 4.59
CA GLN A 123 9.31 -10.03 5.07
C GLN A 123 8.51 -10.09 6.39
N HIS A 124 8.22 -8.95 7.02
CA HIS A 124 7.73 -8.85 8.40
C HIS A 124 6.72 -7.73 8.60
#